data_AF-A0A5B6X7N1-F1
#
_entry.id   AF-A0A5B6X7N1-F1
#
_cell.length_a   1.000
_cell.length_b   1.000
_cell.length_c   1.000
_cell.angle_alpha   90.00
_cell.angle_beta   90.00
_cell.angle_gamma   90.00
#
_symmetry.space_group_name_H-M   'P 1'
#
loop_
_entity.id
_entity.type
_entity.pdbx_description
1 polymer ?
#
loop_
_entity_poly.entity_id
_entity_poly.type
_entity_poly.pdbx_seq_one_letter_code
_entity_poly.pdbx_strand_id
1 'polypeptide(L)'
;MSCFLLPSSFCGEIERIMARFWWQKADRKKGIHWCQWQQMCQPKEVGGMGFRSLAKFNVALLAKQGWRILTNPNSLVAQTLKAKYFPNESFLNSRLGNNCSYTWKSIWAAKEVLSDDMCWKVGNGSAISALDDSWIPDFKNARLSSYVNNLCDFKVAELIDESISTFPTDVAVKILHILLAKEAHDDILAWSAGPSGEFTVRSAYKLLHDSETDPSAYALQTNYRNFYKKFWNVRGLGRSLTVKRLKNKLRAINPRILFLLETKLSSKKIELVRLKCGFENGIDIGGIGSRGGLSLG
;
A
#
# COMPACT_ATOMS: atom_id res chain seq x y z
N MET A 1 9.10 2.49 1.00
CA MET A 1 7.89 2.91 0.27
C MET A 1 7.15 1.74 -0.37
N SER A 2 7.82 0.75 -0.96
CA SER A 2 7.11 -0.31 -1.71
C SER A 2 6.73 -1.55 -0.90
N CYS A 3 7.41 -1.84 0.21
CA CYS A 3 7.21 -3.08 0.98
C CYS A 3 6.66 -2.83 2.39
N PHE A 4 6.53 -1.57 2.78
CA PHE A 4 6.14 -1.15 4.12
C PHE A 4 5.06 -0.09 4.04
N LEU A 5 3.98 -0.30 4.80
CA LEU A 5 2.93 0.68 5.01
C LEU A 5 3.49 1.78 5.90
N LEU A 6 3.41 3.02 5.42
CA LEU A 6 3.86 4.19 6.13
C LEU A 6 2.70 4.74 6.97
N PRO A 7 2.96 5.27 8.17
CA PRO A 7 1.94 5.94 8.94
C PRO A 7 1.45 7.18 8.19
N SER A 8 0.14 7.39 8.22
CA SER A 8 -0.47 8.61 7.70
C SER A 8 0.15 9.87 8.30
N SER A 9 0.52 9.85 9.59
CA SER A 9 1.19 10.98 10.25
C SER A 9 2.56 11.28 9.63
N PHE A 10 3.35 10.25 9.30
CA PHE A 10 4.65 10.40 8.68
C PHE A 10 4.53 10.88 7.22
N CYS A 11 3.59 10.32 6.47
CA CYS A 11 3.25 10.83 5.13
C CYS A 11 2.87 12.33 5.21
N GLY A 12 2.01 12.71 6.15
CA GLY A 12 1.61 14.10 6.36
C GLY A 12 2.76 15.02 6.78
N GLU A 13 3.73 14.52 7.56
CA GLU A 13 4.95 15.28 7.87
C GLU A 13 5.80 15.56 6.63
N ILE A 14 6.00 14.55 5.77
CA ILE A 14 6.73 14.72 4.51
C ILE A 14 5.97 15.66 3.58
N GLU A 15 4.65 15.46 3.41
CA GLU A 15 3.80 16.33 2.59
C GLU A 15 3.85 17.78 3.08
N ARG A 16 3.92 18.03 4.40
CA ARG A 16 4.13 19.39 4.95
C ARG A 16 5.51 19.96 4.63
N ILE A 17 6.55 19.13 4.52
CA ILE A 17 7.88 19.59 4.06
C ILE A 17 7.82 19.95 2.58
N MET A 18 7.19 19.11 1.76
CA MET A 18 6.98 19.35 0.33
C MET A 18 6.17 20.63 0.09
N ALA A 19 5.07 20.81 0.82
CA ALA A 19 4.26 22.02 0.74
C ALA A 19 5.04 23.27 1.15
N ARG A 20 5.84 23.19 2.23
CA ARG A 20 6.68 24.32 2.65
C ARG A 20 7.73 24.67 1.61
N PHE A 21 8.37 23.67 1.00
CA PHE A 21 9.34 23.86 -0.07
C PHE A 21 8.68 24.51 -1.29
N TRP A 22 7.52 23.99 -1.71
CA TRP A 22 6.77 24.50 -2.85
C TRP A 22 6.37 25.97 -2.69
N TRP A 23 5.89 26.33 -1.50
CA TRP A 23 5.45 27.70 -1.21
C TRP A 23 6.55 28.60 -0.66
N GLN A 24 7.81 28.16 -0.61
CA GLN A 24 8.89 28.97 -0.04
C GLN A 24 9.23 30.17 -0.94
N LYS A 25 9.38 31.37 -0.37
CA LYS A 25 9.97 32.52 -1.08
C LYS A 25 11.50 32.45 -1.03
N ALA A 26 12.17 33.01 -2.05
CA ALA A 26 13.59 33.32 -1.95
C ALA A 26 13.81 34.19 -0.71
N ASP A 27 14.82 33.85 0.09
CA ASP A 27 15.27 34.59 1.29
C ASP A 27 14.55 34.32 2.64
N ARG A 28 14.51 33.06 3.08
CA ARG A 28 14.13 32.60 4.46
C ARG A 28 12.77 33.09 5.00
N LYS A 29 11.98 33.83 4.23
CA LYS A 29 10.64 34.28 4.58
C LYS A 29 9.65 33.12 4.43
N LYS A 30 8.73 33.00 5.39
CA LYS A 30 7.57 32.10 5.24
C LYS A 30 6.78 32.56 4.02
N GLY A 31 6.64 31.70 3.02
CA GLY A 31 5.72 31.99 1.92
C GLY A 31 4.29 31.64 2.28
N ILE A 32 3.36 32.23 1.54
CA ILE A 32 1.92 32.08 1.75
C ILE A 32 1.51 30.76 1.11
N HIS A 33 0.82 29.91 1.88
CA HIS A 33 0.18 28.71 1.36
C HIS A 33 -1.15 29.12 0.72
N TRP A 34 -1.14 29.34 -0.60
CA TRP A 34 -2.33 29.75 -1.35
C TRP A 34 -3.37 28.64 -1.50
N CYS A 35 -2.93 27.39 -1.39
CA CYS A 35 -3.78 26.21 -1.57
C CYS A 35 -3.35 25.09 -0.62
N GLN A 36 -4.33 24.29 -0.19
CA GLN A 36 -4.06 23.11 0.63
C GLN A 36 -3.33 22.04 -0.19
N TRP A 37 -2.44 21.28 0.44
CA TRP A 37 -1.68 20.24 -0.27
C TRP A 37 -2.58 19.18 -0.90
N GLN A 38 -3.69 18.81 -0.25
CA GLN A 38 -4.66 17.85 -0.77
C GLN A 38 -5.35 18.34 -2.05
N GLN A 39 -5.63 19.65 -2.15
CA GLN A 39 -6.17 20.26 -3.36
C GLN A 39 -5.15 20.24 -4.50
N MET A 40 -3.87 20.41 -4.20
CA MET A 40 -2.82 20.27 -5.21
C MET A 40 -2.60 18.83 -5.67
N CYS A 41 -2.92 17.86 -4.81
CA CYS A 41 -2.90 16.44 -5.14
C CYS A 41 -4.07 15.99 -6.01
N GLN A 42 -5.06 16.86 -6.25
CA GLN A 42 -6.13 16.57 -7.19
C GLN A 42 -5.58 16.44 -8.62
N PRO A 43 -6.23 15.62 -9.48
CA PRO A 43 -5.93 15.56 -10.90
C PRO A 43 -6.02 16.95 -11.55
N LYS A 44 -5.26 17.15 -12.63
CA LYS A 44 -5.26 18.44 -13.35
C LYS A 44 -6.61 18.72 -14.01
N GLU A 45 -7.31 17.66 -14.38
CA GLU A 45 -8.62 17.64 -15.02
C GLU A 45 -9.72 18.25 -14.13
N VAL A 46 -9.52 18.22 -12.81
CA VAL A 46 -10.44 18.81 -11.81
C VAL A 46 -9.84 20.04 -11.13
N GLY A 47 -8.83 20.66 -11.74
CA GLY A 47 -8.22 21.92 -11.27
C GLY A 47 -7.10 21.77 -10.24
N GLY A 48 -6.61 20.55 -9.99
CA GLY A 48 -5.41 20.30 -9.18
C GLY A 48 -4.09 20.46 -9.95
N MET A 49 -2.97 20.14 -9.30
CA MET A 49 -1.64 20.19 -9.93
C MET A 49 -1.10 18.80 -10.31
N GLY A 50 -1.82 17.73 -9.98
CA GLY A 50 -1.37 16.35 -10.20
C GLY A 50 -0.27 15.90 -9.25
N PHE A 51 -0.13 16.55 -8.08
CA PHE A 51 0.73 16.03 -7.02
C PHE A 51 0.15 14.74 -6.45
N ARG A 52 0.97 13.97 -5.74
CA ARG A 52 0.52 12.69 -5.17
C ARG A 52 0.46 12.77 -3.66
N SER A 53 -0.63 12.27 -3.10
CA SER A 53 -0.68 11.90 -1.69
C SER A 53 0.28 10.74 -1.47
N LEU A 54 1.23 10.91 -0.54
CA LEU A 54 2.22 9.88 -0.23
C LEU A 54 1.58 8.67 0.42
N ALA A 55 0.50 8.86 1.19
CA ALA A 55 -0.24 7.76 1.80
C ALA A 55 -0.92 6.90 0.73
N LYS A 56 -1.72 7.51 -0.18
CA LYS A 56 -2.36 6.79 -1.29
C LYS A 56 -1.32 6.15 -2.22
N PHE A 57 -0.22 6.85 -2.50
CA PHE A 57 0.86 6.31 -3.33
C PHE A 57 1.57 5.12 -2.69
N ASN A 58 1.77 5.13 -1.37
CA ASN A 58 2.34 4.01 -0.63
C ASN A 58 1.44 2.78 -0.69
N VAL A 59 0.12 2.94 -0.50
CA VAL A 59 -0.84 1.83 -0.64
C VAL A 59 -0.84 1.28 -2.08
N ALA A 60 -0.85 2.13 -3.10
CA ALA A 60 -0.77 1.69 -4.50
C ALA A 60 0.51 0.87 -4.81
N LEU A 61 1.64 1.24 -4.20
CA LEU A 61 2.89 0.48 -4.33
C LEU A 61 2.85 -0.88 -3.62
N LEU A 62 2.12 -0.98 -2.50
CA LEU A 62 1.90 -2.22 -1.76
C LEU A 62 0.95 -3.15 -2.51
N ALA A 63 -0.12 -2.61 -3.09
CA ALA A 63 -1.00 -3.33 -4.00
C ALA A 63 -0.21 -3.94 -5.17
N LYS A 64 0.78 -3.21 -5.73
CA LYS A 64 1.70 -3.80 -6.73
C LYS A 64 2.45 -5.04 -6.24
N GLN A 65 2.82 -5.08 -4.95
CA GLN A 65 3.49 -6.27 -4.40
C GLN A 65 2.49 -7.42 -4.25
N GLY A 66 1.26 -7.15 -3.78
CA GLY A 66 0.19 -8.15 -3.74
C GLY A 66 -0.13 -8.72 -5.13
N TRP A 67 -0.22 -7.85 -6.15
CA TRP A 67 -0.38 -8.26 -7.55
C TRP A 67 0.74 -9.19 -8.03
N ARG A 68 2.00 -8.89 -7.68
CA ARG A 68 3.14 -9.77 -8.02
C ARG A 68 3.07 -11.13 -7.34
N ILE A 69 2.57 -11.20 -6.11
CA ILE A 69 2.35 -12.47 -5.39
C ILE A 69 1.32 -13.33 -6.14
N LEU A 70 0.26 -12.70 -6.65
CA LEU A 70 -0.80 -13.36 -7.40
C LEU A 70 -0.35 -13.83 -8.80
N THR A 71 0.34 -12.95 -9.53
CA THR A 71 0.73 -13.20 -10.93
C THR A 71 2.01 -14.01 -11.10
N ASN A 72 2.89 -14.03 -10.09
CA ASN A 72 4.16 -14.75 -10.14
C ASN A 72 4.29 -15.72 -8.94
N PRO A 73 3.43 -16.75 -8.86
CA PRO A 73 3.38 -17.66 -7.72
C PRO A 73 4.69 -18.45 -7.53
N ASN A 74 5.45 -18.66 -8.61
CA ASN A 74 6.73 -19.38 -8.59
C ASN A 74 7.91 -18.53 -8.12
N SER A 75 7.72 -17.22 -7.88
CA SER A 75 8.77 -16.39 -7.32
C SER A 75 9.08 -16.80 -5.88
N LEU A 76 10.35 -16.74 -5.48
CA LEU A 76 10.78 -17.09 -4.11
C LEU A 76 9.98 -16.31 -3.05
N VAL A 77 9.68 -15.04 -3.32
CA VAL A 77 8.89 -14.18 -2.42
C VAL A 77 7.47 -14.71 -2.29
N ALA A 78 6.80 -15.04 -3.40
CA ALA A 78 5.44 -15.58 -3.37
C ALA A 78 5.38 -16.94 -2.64
N GLN A 79 6.30 -17.85 -2.95
CA GLN A 79 6.38 -19.17 -2.30
C GLN A 79 6.64 -19.05 -0.79
N THR A 80 7.58 -18.19 -0.39
CA THR A 80 7.92 -17.97 1.04
C THR A 80 6.73 -17.36 1.80
N LEU A 81 6.05 -16.38 1.21
CA LEU A 81 4.89 -15.76 1.84
C LEU A 81 3.70 -16.72 1.91
N LYS A 82 3.47 -17.51 0.86
CA LYS A 82 2.44 -18.56 0.83
C LYS A 82 2.67 -19.58 1.92
N ALA A 83 3.85 -20.20 1.96
CA ALA A 83 4.20 -21.22 2.95
C ALA A 83 4.04 -20.71 4.39
N LYS A 84 4.35 -19.44 4.64
CA LYS A 84 4.31 -18.86 5.99
C LYS A 84 2.93 -18.34 6.42
N TYR A 85 2.18 -17.70 5.52
CA TYR A 85 1.01 -16.90 5.88
C TYR A 85 -0.31 -17.39 5.30
N PHE A 86 -0.28 -18.10 4.17
CA PHE A 86 -1.49 -18.61 3.51
C PHE A 86 -1.19 -19.95 2.80
N PRO A 87 -0.78 -21.00 3.54
CA PRO A 87 -0.31 -22.24 2.91
C PRO A 87 -1.40 -22.95 2.12
N ASN A 88 -2.63 -22.92 2.63
CA ASN A 88 -3.79 -23.66 2.11
C ASN A 88 -4.82 -22.74 1.43
N GLU A 89 -4.53 -21.45 1.28
CA GLU A 89 -5.49 -20.46 0.79
C GLU A 89 -4.84 -19.60 -0.31
N SER A 90 -5.65 -18.74 -0.95
CA SER A 90 -5.17 -17.70 -1.86
C SER A 90 -4.76 -16.45 -1.07
N PHE A 91 -3.91 -15.60 -1.66
CA PHE A 91 -3.55 -14.32 -1.05
C PHE A 91 -4.78 -13.44 -0.76
N LEU A 92 -5.78 -13.43 -1.65
CA LEU A 92 -7.01 -12.65 -1.49
C LEU A 92 -7.88 -13.15 -0.32
N ASN A 93 -7.91 -14.46 -0.09
CA ASN A 93 -8.68 -15.06 1.01
C ASN A 93 -7.91 -15.10 2.34
N SER A 94 -6.59 -14.84 2.30
CA SER A 94 -5.74 -14.90 3.48
C SER A 94 -6.18 -13.97 4.60
N ARG A 95 -6.01 -14.45 5.84
CA ARG A 95 -6.18 -13.68 7.08
C ARG A 95 -4.84 -13.09 7.53
N LEU A 96 -4.89 -11.95 8.23
CA LEU A 96 -3.67 -11.29 8.69
C LEU A 96 -2.85 -12.14 9.69
N GLY A 97 -3.54 -12.82 10.62
CA GLY A 97 -2.92 -13.60 11.69
C GLY A 97 -2.26 -12.76 12.80
N ASN A 98 -1.97 -13.37 13.95
CA ASN A 98 -1.47 -12.67 15.14
C ASN A 98 0.05 -12.37 15.09
N ASN A 99 0.85 -13.30 14.54
CA ASN A 99 2.33 -13.25 14.57
C ASN A 99 2.94 -13.00 13.19
N CYS A 100 2.46 -11.99 12.47
CA CYS A 100 2.95 -11.70 11.13
C CYS A 100 3.97 -10.57 11.07
N SER A 101 4.88 -10.69 10.09
CA SER A 101 5.94 -9.70 9.86
C SER A 101 5.34 -8.36 9.41
N TYR A 102 6.08 -7.29 9.65
CA TYR A 102 5.65 -5.95 9.23
C TYR A 102 5.46 -5.85 7.71
N THR A 103 6.31 -6.53 6.94
CA THR A 103 6.17 -6.64 5.48
C THR A 103 4.86 -7.30 5.09
N TRP A 104 4.50 -8.43 5.73
CA TRP A 104 3.23 -9.11 5.45
C TRP A 104 2.04 -8.22 5.80
N LYS A 105 2.03 -7.63 7.00
CA LYS A 105 0.99 -6.69 7.42
C LYS A 105 0.80 -5.55 6.41
N SER A 106 1.91 -5.03 5.89
CA SER A 106 1.91 -3.93 4.94
C SER A 106 1.32 -4.32 3.59
N ILE A 107 1.72 -5.48 3.05
CA ILE A 107 1.21 -5.98 1.76
C ILE A 107 -0.27 -6.38 1.91
N TRP A 108 -0.60 -7.07 3.01
CA TRP A 108 -1.96 -7.50 3.32
C TRP A 108 -2.92 -6.32 3.50
N ALA A 109 -2.47 -5.21 4.08
CA ALA A 109 -3.29 -4.00 4.21
C ALA A 109 -3.72 -3.42 2.85
N ALA A 110 -3.00 -3.69 1.76
CA ALA A 110 -3.37 -3.25 0.41
C ALA A 110 -4.14 -4.31 -0.39
N LYS A 111 -4.59 -5.40 0.26
CA LYS A 111 -5.33 -6.50 -0.36
C LYS A 111 -6.71 -6.08 -0.87
N GLU A 112 -7.39 -5.18 -0.16
CA GLU A 112 -8.71 -4.68 -0.55
C GLU A 112 -8.66 -3.90 -1.86
N VAL A 113 -7.64 -3.04 -2.03
CA VAL A 113 -7.39 -2.31 -3.29
C VAL A 113 -7.27 -3.25 -4.49
N LEU A 114 -6.76 -4.46 -4.28
CA LEU A 114 -6.71 -5.47 -5.33
C LEU A 114 -8.07 -6.14 -5.53
N SER A 115 -8.81 -6.40 -4.46
CA SER A 115 -10.10 -7.10 -4.53
C SER A 115 -11.16 -6.28 -5.28
N ASP A 116 -11.09 -4.94 -5.22
CA ASP A 116 -12.08 -4.05 -5.82
C ASP A 116 -12.04 -4.02 -7.37
N ASP A 117 -10.87 -4.23 -7.98
CA ASP A 117 -10.65 -4.00 -9.43
C ASP A 117 -9.88 -5.13 -10.12
N MET A 118 -10.01 -6.35 -9.60
CA MET A 118 -9.53 -7.57 -10.24
C MET A 118 -10.65 -8.29 -10.99
N CYS A 119 -10.33 -8.79 -12.18
CA CYS A 119 -11.23 -9.60 -12.98
C CYS A 119 -10.45 -10.75 -13.62
N TRP A 120 -11.05 -11.92 -13.73
CA TRP A 120 -10.49 -13.04 -14.46
C TRP A 120 -10.78 -12.92 -15.95
N LYS A 121 -9.73 -13.12 -16.75
CA LYS A 121 -9.86 -13.42 -18.17
C LYS A 121 -10.02 -14.94 -18.31
N VAL A 122 -11.21 -15.35 -18.75
CA VAL A 122 -11.56 -16.76 -18.94
C VAL A 122 -10.68 -17.38 -20.01
N GLY A 123 -9.98 -18.45 -19.65
CA GLY A 123 -9.31 -19.36 -20.56
C GLY A 123 -10.07 -20.67 -20.61
N ASN A 124 -9.64 -21.66 -19.83
CA ASN A 124 -10.35 -22.93 -19.67
C ASN A 124 -11.48 -22.88 -18.62
N GLY A 125 -11.55 -21.83 -17.80
CA GLY A 125 -12.59 -21.62 -16.80
C GLY A 125 -12.53 -22.53 -15.57
N SER A 126 -11.50 -23.39 -15.45
CA SER A 126 -11.40 -24.40 -14.39
C SER A 126 -10.97 -23.82 -13.05
N ALA A 127 -10.23 -22.72 -13.05
CA ALA A 127 -9.78 -22.06 -11.82
C ALA A 127 -10.84 -21.10 -11.27
N ILE A 128 -11.73 -20.59 -12.13
CA ILE A 128 -12.65 -19.49 -11.82
C ILE A 128 -13.96 -20.03 -11.24
N SER A 129 -14.33 -19.54 -10.06
CA SER A 129 -15.67 -19.70 -9.51
C SER A 129 -16.67 -18.86 -10.31
N ALA A 130 -17.72 -19.47 -10.84
CA ALA A 130 -18.72 -18.75 -11.61
C ALA A 130 -19.51 -17.74 -10.77
N LEU A 131 -19.69 -18.03 -9.46
CA LEU A 131 -20.51 -17.20 -8.58
C LEU A 131 -19.72 -16.22 -7.71
N ASP A 132 -18.54 -16.62 -7.21
CA ASP A 132 -17.79 -15.85 -6.22
C ASP A 132 -16.64 -15.02 -6.81
N ASP A 133 -16.12 -15.39 -7.98
CA ASP A 133 -15.07 -14.63 -8.66
C ASP A 133 -15.65 -13.61 -9.66
N SER A 134 -14.96 -12.48 -9.81
CA SER A 134 -15.27 -11.49 -10.85
C SER A 134 -14.64 -11.93 -12.16
N TRP A 135 -15.44 -12.32 -13.15
CA TRP A 135 -14.95 -12.74 -14.48
C TRP A 135 -15.74 -12.13 -15.65
N ILE A 136 -16.84 -11.41 -15.36
CA ILE A 136 -17.67 -10.73 -16.36
C ILE A 136 -17.21 -9.26 -16.47
N PRO A 137 -16.80 -8.80 -17.66
CA PRO A 137 -16.43 -7.41 -17.88
C PRO A 137 -17.57 -6.44 -17.53
N ASP A 138 -17.22 -5.31 -16.89
CA ASP A 138 -18.17 -4.25 -16.49
C ASP A 138 -19.32 -4.73 -15.58
N PHE A 139 -19.13 -5.84 -14.88
CA PHE A 139 -20.02 -6.30 -13.81
C PHE A 139 -19.36 -6.00 -12.46
N LYS A 140 -19.49 -4.74 -12.01
CA LYS A 140 -18.75 -4.24 -10.83
C LYS A 140 -19.36 -4.76 -9.53
N ASN A 141 -18.51 -5.31 -8.66
CA ASN A 141 -18.76 -5.55 -7.24
C ASN A 141 -20.03 -6.34 -6.89
N ALA A 142 -20.54 -7.12 -7.83
CA ALA A 142 -21.66 -7.98 -7.57
C ALA A 142 -21.24 -9.41 -7.90
N ARG A 143 -20.97 -10.19 -6.86
CA ARG A 143 -20.85 -11.64 -7.00
C ARG A 143 -22.20 -12.14 -7.50
N LEU A 144 -22.21 -13.04 -8.46
CA LEU A 144 -23.46 -13.61 -8.94
C LEU A 144 -24.20 -14.37 -7.83
N SER A 145 -23.49 -14.77 -6.77
CA SER A 145 -24.09 -15.30 -5.53
C SER A 145 -25.08 -14.35 -4.84
N SER A 146 -25.02 -13.03 -5.06
CA SER A 146 -26.05 -12.11 -4.54
C SER A 146 -27.34 -12.09 -5.37
N TYR A 147 -27.28 -12.52 -6.63
CA TYR A 147 -28.42 -12.54 -7.56
C TYR A 147 -29.07 -13.91 -7.68
N VAL A 148 -28.29 -14.98 -7.48
CA VAL A 148 -28.77 -16.35 -7.65
C VAL A 148 -28.79 -17.06 -6.31
N ASN A 149 -29.93 -16.98 -5.62
CA ASN A 149 -30.16 -17.75 -4.40
C ASN A 149 -30.27 -19.24 -4.76
N ASN A 150 -29.56 -20.10 -4.02
CA ASN A 150 -29.67 -21.56 -4.05
C ASN A 150 -28.93 -22.32 -5.17
N LEU A 151 -27.99 -21.70 -5.90
CA LEU A 151 -27.01 -22.46 -6.68
C LEU A 151 -25.78 -22.77 -5.83
N CYS A 152 -25.35 -24.04 -5.83
CA CYS A 152 -24.01 -24.39 -5.38
C CYS A 152 -22.99 -23.75 -6.33
N ASP A 153 -21.85 -23.29 -5.81
CA ASP A 153 -20.80 -22.74 -6.64
C ASP A 153 -20.27 -23.80 -7.63
N PHE A 154 -20.08 -23.40 -8.89
CA PHE A 154 -19.61 -24.23 -9.99
C PHE A 154 -18.54 -23.47 -10.78
N LYS A 155 -17.78 -24.17 -11.62
CA LYS A 155 -16.71 -23.55 -12.40
C LYS A 155 -17.21 -22.90 -13.68
N VAL A 156 -16.53 -21.84 -14.12
CA VAL A 156 -16.85 -21.22 -15.42
C VAL A 156 -16.67 -22.22 -16.57
N ALA A 157 -15.78 -23.21 -16.42
CA ALA A 157 -15.65 -24.32 -17.38
C ALA A 157 -16.98 -25.05 -17.64
N GLU A 158 -17.83 -25.20 -16.62
CA GLU A 158 -19.12 -25.90 -16.72
C GLU A 158 -20.14 -25.05 -17.49
N LEU A 159 -19.99 -23.72 -17.50
CA LEU A 159 -20.84 -22.80 -18.28
C LEU A 159 -20.54 -22.75 -19.76
N ILE A 160 -19.33 -23.16 -20.16
CA ILE A 160 -18.93 -23.11 -21.57
C ILE A 160 -19.77 -24.10 -22.38
N ASP A 161 -20.18 -25.21 -21.75
CA ASP A 161 -20.95 -26.28 -22.38
C ASP A 161 -22.45 -26.31 -21.98
N GLU A 162 -22.83 -25.66 -20.87
CA GLU A 162 -24.23 -25.62 -20.40
C GLU A 162 -25.06 -24.42 -20.93
N SER A 163 -26.38 -24.54 -20.88
CA SER A 163 -27.29 -23.48 -21.28
C SER A 163 -27.23 -22.29 -20.29
N ILE A 164 -26.77 -21.13 -20.77
CA ILE A 164 -26.71 -19.84 -20.06
C ILE A 164 -28.10 -19.33 -19.58
N SER A 165 -29.19 -20.03 -19.90
CA SER A 165 -30.58 -19.73 -19.50
C SER A 165 -30.81 -19.63 -17.99
N THR A 166 -29.86 -20.08 -17.18
CA THR A 166 -29.91 -19.99 -15.72
C THR A 166 -29.62 -18.56 -15.21
N PHE A 167 -29.01 -17.69 -16.03
CA PHE A 167 -28.71 -16.31 -15.64
C PHE A 167 -29.81 -15.32 -16.06
N PRO A 168 -30.00 -14.22 -15.31
CA PRO A 168 -30.77 -13.08 -15.76
C PRO A 168 -30.33 -12.60 -17.15
N THR A 169 -31.29 -12.20 -17.99
CA THR A 169 -31.06 -11.87 -19.41
C THR A 169 -29.96 -10.83 -19.61
N ASP A 170 -29.86 -9.84 -18.72
CA ASP A 170 -28.83 -8.79 -18.75
C ASP A 170 -27.41 -9.33 -18.48
N VAL A 171 -27.29 -10.30 -17.56
CA VAL A 171 -26.04 -10.99 -17.25
C VAL A 171 -25.67 -11.97 -18.36
N ALA A 172 -26.63 -12.76 -18.83
CA ALA A 172 -26.45 -13.72 -19.92
C ALA A 172 -25.90 -13.06 -21.19
N VAL A 173 -26.44 -11.89 -21.57
CA VAL A 173 -25.94 -11.12 -22.70
C VAL A 173 -24.49 -10.69 -22.48
N LYS A 174 -24.10 -10.25 -21.28
CA LYS A 174 -22.70 -9.89 -20.98
C LYS A 174 -21.77 -11.11 -21.06
N ILE A 175 -22.20 -12.27 -20.56
CA ILE A 175 -21.44 -13.53 -20.64
C ILE A 175 -21.20 -13.91 -22.10
N LEU A 176 -22.24 -13.85 -22.95
CA LEU A 176 -22.13 -14.17 -24.38
C LEU A 176 -21.19 -13.25 -25.16
N HIS A 177 -20.94 -12.04 -24.66
CA HIS A 177 -19.98 -11.11 -25.27
C HIS A 177 -18.52 -11.38 -24.88
N ILE A 178 -18.26 -12.29 -23.94
CA ILE A 178 -16.89 -12.67 -23.56
C ILE A 178 -16.30 -13.50 -24.70
N LEU A 179 -15.33 -12.93 -25.40
CA LEU A 179 -14.61 -13.64 -26.45
C LEU A 179 -13.72 -14.71 -25.80
N LEU A 180 -14.15 -15.97 -25.91
CA LEU A 180 -13.29 -17.11 -25.60
C LEU A 180 -12.11 -17.12 -26.57
N ALA A 181 -10.92 -17.42 -26.06
CA ALA A 181 -9.75 -17.50 -26.90
C ALA A 181 -9.88 -18.67 -27.89
N LYS A 182 -9.42 -18.46 -29.13
CA LYS A 182 -9.37 -19.52 -30.15
C LYS A 182 -8.43 -20.66 -29.78
N GLU A 183 -7.42 -20.35 -28.97
CA GLU A 183 -6.44 -21.30 -28.44
C GLU A 183 -6.68 -21.47 -26.94
N ALA A 184 -6.67 -22.72 -26.49
CA ALA A 184 -6.76 -23.03 -25.07
C ALA A 184 -5.57 -22.42 -24.32
N HIS A 185 -5.87 -21.61 -23.31
CA HIS A 185 -4.90 -21.07 -22.38
C HIS A 185 -5.42 -21.16 -20.95
N ASP A 186 -4.53 -21.08 -19.97
CA ASP A 186 -4.90 -21.04 -18.56
C ASP A 186 -5.68 -19.76 -18.22
N ASP A 187 -6.46 -19.80 -17.14
CA ASP A 187 -7.17 -18.61 -16.63
C ASP A 187 -6.16 -17.55 -16.15
N ILE A 188 -6.35 -16.29 -16.54
CA ILE A 188 -5.41 -15.20 -16.27
C ILE A 188 -6.10 -14.11 -15.44
N LEU A 189 -5.46 -13.67 -14.36
CA LEU A 189 -5.89 -12.50 -13.62
C LEU A 189 -5.59 -11.22 -14.41
N ALA A 190 -6.62 -10.40 -14.60
CA ALA A 190 -6.54 -9.10 -15.24
C ALA A 190 -6.91 -7.97 -14.25
N TRP A 191 -6.32 -6.80 -14.48
CA TRP A 191 -6.55 -5.59 -13.72
C TRP A 191 -7.55 -4.68 -14.45
N SER A 192 -8.74 -4.55 -13.90
CA SER A 192 -9.89 -3.88 -14.56
C SER A 192 -9.79 -2.36 -14.58
N ALA A 193 -8.95 -1.75 -13.72
CA ALA A 193 -8.82 -0.29 -13.67
C ALA A 193 -7.95 0.31 -14.78
N GLY A 194 -7.55 -0.47 -15.79
CA GLY A 194 -6.86 0.00 -16.98
C GLY A 194 -7.20 -0.82 -18.22
N PRO A 195 -7.12 -0.24 -19.43
CA PRO A 195 -7.54 -0.90 -20.67
C PRO A 195 -6.63 -2.06 -21.09
N SER A 196 -5.39 -2.12 -20.58
CA SER A 196 -4.44 -3.19 -20.90
C SER A 196 -4.66 -4.48 -20.11
N GLY A 197 -5.49 -4.47 -19.06
CA GLY A 197 -5.57 -5.58 -18.11
C GLY A 197 -4.32 -5.72 -17.23
N GLU A 198 -3.32 -4.85 -17.36
CA GLU A 198 -2.10 -4.90 -16.55
C GLU A 198 -2.19 -3.99 -15.33
N PHE A 199 -1.69 -4.49 -14.20
CA PHE A 199 -1.60 -3.68 -12.99
C PHE A 199 -0.55 -2.58 -13.15
N THR A 200 -0.98 -1.33 -12.91
CA THR A 200 -0.05 -0.20 -12.79
C THR A 200 -0.30 0.55 -11.48
N VAL A 201 0.78 1.08 -10.90
CA VAL A 201 0.66 1.95 -9.71
C VAL A 201 -0.19 3.18 -10.02
N ARG A 202 -0.21 3.64 -11.28
CA ARG A 202 -1.00 4.80 -11.71
C ARG A 202 -2.50 4.51 -11.64
N SER A 203 -2.95 3.38 -12.20
CA SER A 203 -4.37 3.01 -12.16
C SER A 203 -4.82 2.69 -10.74
N ALA A 204 -4.02 1.94 -9.96
CA ALA A 204 -4.33 1.70 -8.55
C ALA A 204 -4.36 2.98 -7.70
N TYR A 205 -3.46 3.94 -7.96
CA TYR A 205 -3.51 5.24 -7.29
C TYR A 205 -4.77 6.03 -7.68
N LYS A 206 -5.23 5.94 -8.94
CA LYS A 206 -6.45 6.60 -9.39
C LYS A 206 -7.68 6.03 -8.68
N LEU A 207 -7.77 4.71 -8.53
CA LEU A 207 -8.83 4.07 -7.74
C LEU A 207 -8.85 4.59 -6.30
N LEU A 208 -7.70 4.58 -5.63
CA LEU A 208 -7.55 5.12 -4.28
C LEU A 208 -7.88 6.60 -4.17
N HIS A 209 -7.77 7.33 -5.28
CA HIS A 209 -8.14 8.73 -5.35
C HIS A 209 -9.66 8.90 -5.42
N ASP A 210 -10.30 8.13 -6.29
CA ASP A 210 -11.73 8.15 -6.58
C ASP A 210 -12.56 7.51 -5.44
N SER A 211 -11.98 6.54 -4.72
CA SER A 211 -12.52 6.02 -3.46
C SER A 211 -12.30 7.04 -2.35
N GLU A 212 -13.35 7.55 -1.71
CA GLU A 212 -13.24 8.42 -0.52
C GLU A 212 -12.61 7.73 0.71
N THR A 213 -12.22 6.45 0.60
CA THR A 213 -11.56 5.71 1.68
C THR A 213 -10.30 6.43 2.16
N ASP A 214 -10.32 6.83 3.42
CA ASP A 214 -9.16 7.38 4.12
C ASP A 214 -8.04 6.32 4.13
N PRO A 215 -6.80 6.65 3.73
CA PRO A 215 -5.65 5.77 3.91
C PRO A 215 -5.45 5.25 5.34
N SER A 216 -6.04 5.92 6.34
CA SER A 216 -6.09 5.45 7.73
C SER A 216 -6.98 4.22 7.94
N ALA A 217 -7.93 3.93 7.04
CA ALA A 217 -8.69 2.69 7.04
C ALA A 217 -7.78 1.46 6.84
N TYR A 218 -6.74 1.59 6.01
CA TYR A 218 -5.70 0.57 5.85
C TYR A 218 -4.69 0.54 7.01
N ALA A 219 -4.71 1.54 7.90
CA ALA A 219 -3.93 1.50 9.12
C ALA A 219 -4.61 0.52 10.08
N LEU A 220 -4.11 -0.72 10.09
CA LEU A 220 -4.50 -1.78 11.02
C LEU A 220 -4.22 -1.36 12.48
N GLN A 221 -5.06 -0.49 13.05
CA GLN A 221 -4.85 0.06 14.38
C GLN A 221 -4.87 -1.08 15.40
N THR A 222 -3.73 -1.28 16.06
CA THR A 222 -3.63 -1.62 17.49
C THR A 222 -2.20 -1.58 18.01
N ASN A 223 -1.15 -1.54 17.18
CA ASN A 223 0.24 -1.51 17.71
C ASN A 223 1.22 -0.53 17.05
N TYR A 224 0.82 0.21 16.01
CA TYR A 224 1.72 1.13 15.30
C TYR A 224 2.17 2.32 16.14
N ARG A 225 1.38 2.76 17.13
CA ARG A 225 1.82 3.80 18.06
C ARG A 225 3.09 3.38 18.80
N ASN A 226 3.32 2.09 19.07
CA ASN A 226 4.50 1.61 19.79
C ASN A 226 5.73 1.40 18.89
N PHE A 227 5.53 1.06 17.61
CA PHE A 227 6.62 1.02 16.61
C PHE A 227 7.05 2.45 16.21
N TYR A 228 6.09 3.34 15.95
CA TYR A 228 6.34 4.70 15.45
C TYR A 228 6.60 5.75 16.54
N LYS A 229 6.38 5.45 17.82
CA LYS A 229 6.91 6.23 18.97
C LYS A 229 8.44 6.38 18.96
N LYS A 230 9.14 5.72 18.03
CA LYS A 230 10.61 5.66 17.93
C LYS A 230 11.19 6.52 16.80
N PHE A 231 10.36 7.20 16.01
CA PHE A 231 10.81 8.25 15.09
C PHE A 231 10.84 9.58 15.83
N TRP A 232 12.04 10.05 16.18
CA TRP A 232 12.22 11.29 16.93
C TRP A 232 12.75 12.38 16.03
N ASN A 233 11.85 13.30 15.65
CA ASN A 233 12.28 14.60 15.13
C ASN A 233 12.78 15.45 16.31
N VAL A 234 14.09 15.38 16.56
CA VAL A 234 14.74 15.95 17.75
C VAL A 234 14.99 17.45 17.61
N ARG A 235 14.85 18.02 16.40
CA ARG A 235 15.04 19.45 16.07
C ARG A 235 16.34 20.07 16.60
N GLY A 236 17.36 19.26 16.83
CA GLY A 236 18.66 19.67 17.35
C GLY A 236 19.09 18.90 18.61
N LEU A 237 20.23 18.22 18.52
CA LEU A 237 20.86 17.51 19.64
C LEU A 237 22.15 18.18 20.14
N GLY A 238 22.38 19.44 19.78
CA GLY A 238 23.59 20.18 20.13
C GLY A 238 23.81 20.44 21.63
N ARG A 239 22.78 20.29 22.46
CA ARG A 239 22.88 20.52 23.92
C ARG A 239 22.98 19.20 24.67
N SER A 240 23.96 19.10 25.57
CA SER A 240 24.18 17.91 26.43
C SER A 240 22.93 17.51 27.22
N LEU A 241 22.15 18.48 27.71
CA LEU A 241 20.91 18.23 28.43
C LEU A 241 19.84 17.53 27.58
N THR A 242 19.75 17.89 26.29
CA THR A 242 18.81 17.28 25.35
C THR A 242 19.19 15.83 25.09
N VAL A 243 20.49 15.54 24.93
CA VAL A 243 21.00 14.16 24.77
C VAL A 243 20.73 13.34 26.04
N LYS A 244 20.92 13.92 27.23
CA LYS A 244 20.63 13.25 28.50
C LYS A 244 19.13 12.94 28.64
N ARG A 245 18.24 13.87 28.28
CA ARG A 245 16.78 13.66 28.25
C ARG A 245 16.38 12.57 27.26
N LEU A 246 16.97 12.58 26.06
CA LEU A 246 16.75 11.55 25.05
C LEU A 246 17.16 10.18 25.60
N LYS A 247 18.37 10.05 26.14
CA LYS A 247 18.88 8.81 26.73
C LYS A 247 17.97 8.28 27.84
N ASN A 248 17.50 9.14 28.74
CA ASN A 248 16.57 8.73 29.80
C ASN A 248 15.24 8.22 29.24
N LYS A 249 14.68 8.87 28.22
CA LYS A 249 13.48 8.37 27.53
C LYS A 249 13.72 7.05 26.82
N LEU A 250 14.87 6.88 26.17
CA LEU A 250 15.23 5.63 25.49
C LEU A 250 15.39 4.47 26.48
N ARG A 251 15.94 4.72 27.68
CA ARG A 251 15.98 3.69 28.74
C ARG A 251 14.60 3.25 29.19
N ALA A 252 13.65 4.18 29.33
CA ALA A 252 12.28 3.86 29.73
C ALA A 252 11.52 3.09 28.64
N ILE A 253 11.77 3.41 27.36
CA ILE A 253 11.08 2.79 26.22
C ILE A 253 11.74 1.47 25.80
N ASN A 254 13.04 1.30 26.08
CA ASN A 254 13.90 0.21 25.64
C ASN A 254 13.70 -0.20 24.16
N PRO A 255 13.91 0.71 23.20
CA PRO A 255 13.64 0.43 21.80
C PRO A 255 14.71 -0.47 21.16
N ARG A 256 14.28 -1.46 20.36
CA ARG A 256 15.19 -2.27 19.52
C ARG A 256 15.82 -1.52 18.33
N ILE A 257 15.20 -0.43 17.87
CA ILE A 257 15.65 0.39 16.73
C ILE A 257 15.38 1.86 17.10
N LEU A 258 16.31 2.74 16.79
CA LEU A 258 16.27 4.19 17.00
C LEU A 258 16.38 4.93 15.67
N PHE A 259 15.45 5.85 15.40
CA PHE A 259 15.56 6.75 14.26
C PHE A 259 15.46 8.21 14.69
N LEU A 260 16.52 8.99 14.47
CA LEU A 260 16.61 10.41 14.81
C LEU A 260 16.63 11.25 13.53
N LEU A 261 15.78 12.27 13.50
CA LEU A 261 15.60 13.22 12.40
C LEU A 261 15.87 14.65 12.87
N GLU A 262 16.40 15.49 11.99
CA GLU A 262 16.71 16.91 12.27
C GLU A 262 17.67 17.06 13.46
N THR A 263 18.71 16.21 13.49
CA THR A 263 19.70 16.21 14.58
C THR A 263 20.51 17.50 14.62
N LYS A 264 20.69 18.17 13.47
CA LYS A 264 21.53 19.39 13.28
C LYS A 264 22.96 19.23 13.80
N LEU A 265 23.48 18.00 13.72
CA LEU A 265 24.80 17.61 14.17
C LEU A 265 25.59 17.07 12.97
N SER A 266 26.92 17.20 13.00
CA SER A 266 27.78 16.52 12.04
C SER A 266 27.70 15.00 12.22
N SER A 267 28.02 14.24 11.17
CA SER A 267 27.95 12.76 11.19
C SER A 267 28.68 12.17 12.41
N LYS A 268 29.94 12.58 12.65
CA LYS A 268 30.72 12.20 13.84
C LYS A 268 30.02 12.49 15.18
N LYS A 269 29.35 13.64 15.31
CA LYS A 269 28.65 14.02 16.55
C LYS A 269 27.37 13.22 16.75
N ILE A 270 26.67 12.87 15.67
CA ILE A 270 25.48 12.02 15.71
C ILE A 270 25.86 10.60 16.14
N GLU A 271 26.91 10.05 15.55
CA GLU A 271 27.44 8.73 15.87
C GLU A 271 27.72 8.60 17.38
N LEU A 272 28.42 9.58 17.97
CA LEU A 272 28.66 9.62 19.42
C LEU A 272 27.37 9.65 20.24
N VAL A 273 26.32 10.32 19.77
CA VAL A 273 25.02 10.35 20.45
C VAL A 273 24.31 9.00 20.34
N ARG A 274 24.34 8.36 19.17
CA ARG A 274 23.77 7.03 18.93
C ARG A 274 24.44 5.97 19.81
N LEU A 275 25.78 5.96 19.85
CA LEU A 275 26.57 5.10 20.74
C LEU A 275 26.25 5.36 22.23
N LYS A 276 26.17 6.64 22.65
CA LYS A 276 25.77 6.99 24.03
C LYS A 276 24.37 6.53 24.40
N CYS A 277 23.50 6.30 23.42
CA CYS A 277 22.14 5.79 23.60
C CYS A 277 22.06 4.25 23.57
N GLY A 278 23.16 3.54 23.35
CA GLY A 278 23.23 2.08 23.38
C GLY A 278 23.00 1.39 22.04
N PHE A 279 23.11 2.12 20.93
CA PHE A 279 22.95 1.58 19.57
C PHE A 279 24.32 1.55 18.89
N GLU A 280 24.94 0.37 18.86
CA GLU A 280 26.31 0.19 18.35
C GLU A 280 26.37 0.21 16.82
N ASN A 281 25.40 -0.44 16.17
CA ASN A 281 25.28 -0.47 14.73
C ASN A 281 24.37 0.67 14.24
N GLY A 282 24.62 1.21 13.05
CA GLY A 282 23.81 2.30 12.54
C GLY A 282 24.37 3.07 11.36
N ILE A 283 23.58 4.00 10.85
CA ILE A 283 23.93 4.90 9.75
C ILE A 283 23.68 6.34 10.20
N ASP A 284 24.71 7.19 10.10
CA ASP A 284 24.68 8.57 10.57
C ASP A 284 24.99 9.55 9.43
N ILE A 285 23.96 10.29 9.00
CA ILE A 285 24.08 11.33 7.97
C ILE A 285 24.14 12.67 8.69
N GLY A 286 25.25 13.40 8.52
CA GLY A 286 25.44 14.72 9.11
C GLY A 286 24.46 15.76 8.56
N GLY A 287 24.06 16.70 9.40
CA GLY A 287 23.38 17.93 8.96
C GLY A 287 24.35 18.92 8.33
N ILE A 288 23.85 19.74 7.41
CA ILE A 288 24.60 20.82 6.77
C ILE A 288 24.22 22.13 7.48
N GLY A 289 25.17 22.70 8.24
CA GLY A 289 24.93 23.87 9.07
C GLY A 289 23.86 23.60 10.14
N SER A 290 22.76 24.36 10.12
CA SER A 290 21.64 24.23 11.06
C SER A 290 20.48 23.37 10.53
N ARG A 291 20.67 22.65 9.42
CA ARG A 291 19.62 21.92 8.70
C ARG A 291 19.90 20.43 8.59
N GLY A 292 18.86 19.62 8.75
CA GLY A 292 18.89 18.18 8.50
C GLY A 292 19.65 17.41 9.57
N GLY A 293 20.27 16.31 9.15
CA GLY A 293 20.92 15.35 10.03
C GLY A 293 19.98 14.21 10.40
N LEU A 294 20.50 12.99 10.30
CA LEU A 294 19.77 11.74 10.31
C LEU A 294 20.61 10.66 11.00
N SER A 295 19.98 9.85 11.83
CA SER A 295 20.64 8.72 12.50
C SER A 295 19.67 7.54 12.55
N LEU A 296 20.14 6.38 12.12
CA LEU A 296 19.48 5.10 12.33
C LEU A 296 20.40 4.25 13.20
N GLY A 297 19.89 3.72 14.30
CA GLY A 297 20.60 2.83 15.22
C GLY A 297 19.76 1.64 15.66
#